data_AF-W9K347-F1
#
_entry.id   AF-W9K347-F1
#
_cell.length_a   1.000
_cell.length_b   1.000
_cell.length_c   1.000
_cell.angle_alpha   90.00
_cell.angle_beta   90.00
_cell.angle_gamma   90.00
#
_symmetry.space_group_name_H-M   'P 1'
#
loop_
_entity.id
_entity.type
_entity.pdbx_description
1 polymer ?
#
loop_
_entity_poly.entity_id
_entity_poly.type
_entity_poly.pdbx_seq_one_letter_code
_entity_poly.pdbx_strand_id
1 'polypeptide(L)'
;MNYSLLVQGGEDGYAAVVSGSYNIFDPDAPLSGYLDGLLSGYLLFDANRWNPLLLKTILENNNFTYSKEYDGSDLEMPADLTVVLDPKTHLPYLIRGFEKHPLLGTSTHDLRVYDYILVEGVMIPQHFKTIYNSHQLIVDWVVDEVQERYTNYNYLGPYVGTVDELKAEQSWSDLPGVWVMEQPGYLYRQMLLELQEFVVVLDAPSQQSNDIIKWVDDNIRKPIRMVIPTNHHHDHAMGLPDYVKVGAKVVVPDMAKEYYHGIPNMEAGTFTRENPFILEHDDFRAAIIHMHDNHHAKDHVYAVVMPSCVSTNSIVVVFEADFVISNKALDTNNDHTELWQLIQNMQSHRVSKHAEYVYY
;
A
#
# COMPACT_ATOMS: atom_id res chain seq x y z
N MET A 1 18.92 -15.48 14.36
CA MET A 1 17.53 -15.96 14.31
C MET A 1 16.78 -14.97 13.46
N ASN A 2 16.13 -15.41 12.41
CA ASN A 2 15.40 -14.53 11.50
C ASN A 2 13.92 -14.88 11.64
N TYR A 3 13.12 -13.91 12.04
CA TYR A 3 11.68 -14.04 12.13
C TYR A 3 11.04 -12.68 11.83
N SER A 4 9.78 -12.70 11.40
CA SER A 4 9.00 -11.51 11.08
C SER A 4 7.76 -11.44 11.96
N LEU A 5 7.42 -10.22 12.40
CA LEU A 5 6.27 -9.94 13.24
C LEU A 5 5.31 -8.99 12.53
N LEU A 6 4.01 -9.25 12.67
CA LEU A 6 2.95 -8.27 12.42
C LEU A 6 2.49 -7.71 13.77
N VAL A 7 2.44 -6.39 13.90
CA VAL A 7 1.97 -5.69 15.11
C VAL A 7 0.85 -4.71 14.72
N GLN A 8 -0.30 -4.79 15.40
CA GLN A 8 -1.47 -3.97 15.14
C GLN A 8 -1.88 -3.17 16.38
N GLY A 9 -1.79 -1.83 16.33
CA GLY A 9 -2.31 -0.92 17.35
C GLY A 9 -3.85 -0.90 17.49
N GLY A 10 -4.35 -0.18 18.50
CA GLY A 10 -5.79 0.07 18.72
C GLY A 10 -6.40 -0.69 19.90
N GLU A 11 -7.71 -0.55 20.10
CA GLU A 11 -8.46 -1.23 21.19
C GLU A 11 -8.40 -2.77 21.05
N ASP A 12 -8.27 -3.27 19.82
CA ASP A 12 -8.13 -4.70 19.50
C ASP A 12 -6.68 -5.10 19.17
N GLY A 13 -5.70 -4.43 19.78
CA GLY A 13 -4.31 -4.57 19.38
C GLY A 13 -3.71 -5.97 19.61
N TYR A 14 -2.87 -6.43 18.68
CA TYR A 14 -2.22 -7.74 18.77
C TYR A 14 -0.81 -7.75 18.13
N ALA A 15 -0.04 -8.81 18.41
CA ALA A 15 1.16 -9.14 17.66
C ALA A 15 1.17 -10.63 17.25
N ALA A 16 1.74 -10.95 16.08
CA ALA A 16 1.81 -12.32 15.57
C ALA A 16 3.11 -12.57 14.80
N VAL A 17 3.68 -13.76 14.96
CA VAL A 17 4.79 -14.24 14.12
C VAL A 17 4.24 -14.70 12.78
N VAL A 18 4.73 -14.09 11.71
CA VAL A 18 4.28 -14.35 10.33
C VAL A 18 5.33 -15.08 9.50
N SER A 19 6.59 -15.13 9.95
CA SER A 19 7.66 -15.92 9.34
C SER A 19 8.74 -16.25 10.36
N GLY A 20 9.41 -17.41 10.21
CA GLY A 20 10.50 -17.86 11.07
C GLY A 20 10.09 -18.21 12.51
N SER A 21 11.09 -18.37 13.38
CA SER A 21 10.91 -18.67 14.80
C SER A 21 11.78 -17.77 15.67
N TYR A 22 11.17 -17.22 16.72
CA TYR A 22 11.88 -16.50 17.79
C TYR A 22 12.28 -17.43 18.95
N ASN A 23 11.98 -18.73 18.86
CA ASN A 23 12.40 -19.70 19.86
C ASN A 23 13.90 -19.98 19.73
N ILE A 24 14.67 -19.47 20.68
CA ILE A 24 16.13 -19.60 20.70
C ILE A 24 16.61 -21.05 20.80
N PHE A 25 15.75 -21.95 21.29
CA PHE A 25 16.04 -23.37 21.43
C PHE A 25 15.49 -24.22 20.27
N ASP A 26 14.67 -23.62 19.41
CA ASP A 26 14.12 -24.26 18.21
C ASP A 26 13.91 -23.23 17.08
N PRO A 27 15.00 -22.81 16.41
CA PRO A 27 14.95 -21.78 15.37
C PRO A 27 14.19 -22.21 14.11
N ASP A 28 13.97 -23.51 13.95
CA ASP A 28 13.24 -24.10 12.82
C ASP A 28 11.81 -24.52 13.24
N ALA A 29 11.38 -24.12 14.45
CA ALA A 29 10.03 -24.38 14.93
C ALA A 29 8.98 -23.87 13.93
N PRO A 30 7.86 -24.59 13.79
CA PRO A 30 6.74 -24.12 12.99
C PRO A 30 6.20 -22.79 13.51
N LEU A 31 5.59 -22.02 12.61
CA LEU A 31 4.97 -20.72 12.90
C LEU A 31 4.10 -20.76 14.15
N SER A 32 4.43 -19.91 15.13
CA SER A 32 3.72 -19.85 16.41
C SER A 32 2.44 -19.01 16.36
N GLY A 33 2.28 -18.15 15.35
CA GLY A 33 1.12 -17.26 15.20
C GLY A 33 1.08 -16.16 16.28
N TYR A 34 -0.10 -15.91 16.84
CA TYR A 34 -0.31 -14.85 17.84
C TYR A 34 0.63 -14.99 19.05
N LEU A 35 1.21 -13.86 19.42
CA LEU A 35 1.99 -13.73 20.64
C LEU A 35 1.05 -13.57 21.84
N ASP A 36 1.55 -13.91 23.02
CA ASP A 36 0.79 -13.67 24.24
C ASP A 36 0.52 -12.17 24.45
N GLY A 37 -0.48 -11.85 25.27
CA GLY A 37 -0.92 -10.47 25.47
C GLY A 37 0.15 -9.56 26.09
N LEU A 38 1.11 -10.10 26.84
CA LEU A 38 2.18 -9.30 27.46
C LEU A 38 3.20 -8.90 26.40
N LEU A 39 3.67 -9.85 25.61
CA LEU A 39 4.60 -9.58 24.51
C LEU A 39 3.93 -8.73 23.41
N SER A 40 2.65 -8.97 23.13
CA SER A 40 1.86 -8.12 22.23
C SER A 40 1.78 -6.69 22.75
N GLY A 41 1.42 -6.48 24.03
CA GLY A 41 1.38 -5.15 24.64
C GLY A 41 2.71 -4.41 24.57
N TYR A 42 3.83 -5.12 24.81
CA TYR A 42 5.17 -4.59 24.67
C TYR A 42 5.46 -4.12 23.22
N LEU A 43 5.18 -4.96 22.23
CA LEU A 43 5.40 -4.63 20.82
C LEU A 43 4.50 -3.48 20.34
N LEU A 44 3.28 -3.40 20.84
CA LEU A 44 2.35 -2.30 20.53
C LEU A 44 2.81 -0.97 21.12
N PHE A 45 3.35 -1.01 22.32
CA PHE A 45 3.95 0.16 22.94
C PHE A 45 5.16 0.65 22.14
N ASP A 46 6.00 -0.25 21.66
CA ASP A 46 7.13 0.08 20.79
C ASP A 46 6.67 0.63 19.42
N ALA A 47 5.65 0.03 18.80
CA ALA A 47 5.10 0.52 17.54
C ALA A 47 4.53 1.94 17.64
N ASN A 48 3.85 2.29 18.74
CA ASN A 48 3.33 3.64 18.95
C ASN A 48 4.42 4.71 19.08
N ARG A 49 5.59 4.34 19.64
CA ARG A 49 6.75 5.25 19.73
C ARG A 49 7.35 5.55 18.36
N TRP A 50 7.13 4.68 17.37
CA TRP A 50 7.57 4.88 15.99
C TRP A 50 6.59 5.69 15.14
N ASN A 51 5.40 6.04 15.64
CA ASN A 51 4.43 6.78 14.83
C ASN A 51 5.08 8.05 14.21
N PRO A 52 5.15 8.18 12.86
CA PRO A 52 5.81 9.32 12.22
C PRO A 52 5.12 10.66 12.55
N LEU A 53 3.88 10.61 13.02
CA LEU A 53 3.13 11.76 13.52
C LEU A 53 3.32 12.00 15.01
N LEU A 54 4.10 11.21 15.76
CA LEU A 54 4.25 11.35 17.21
C LEU A 54 4.64 12.77 17.61
N LEU A 55 5.66 13.34 16.98
CA LEU A 55 6.09 14.71 17.25
C LEU A 55 4.99 15.73 16.91
N LYS A 56 4.32 15.56 15.77
CA LYS A 56 3.19 16.41 15.38
C LYS A 56 2.07 16.34 16.44
N THR A 57 1.68 15.15 16.87
CA THR A 57 0.67 14.91 17.90
C THR A 57 1.06 15.54 19.23
N ILE A 58 2.33 15.41 19.67
CA ILE A 58 2.83 16.05 20.90
C ILE A 58 2.71 17.58 20.79
N LEU A 59 3.12 18.15 19.65
CA LEU A 59 3.09 19.59 19.41
C LEU A 59 1.65 20.13 19.32
N GLU A 60 0.75 19.43 18.63
CA GLU A 60 -0.66 19.81 18.46
C GLU A 60 -1.44 19.76 19.78
N ASN A 61 -1.12 18.81 20.65
CA ASN A 61 -1.78 18.66 21.94
C ASN A 61 -1.38 19.72 22.98
N ASN A 62 -0.35 20.55 22.71
CA ASN A 62 0.15 21.61 23.60
C ASN A 62 0.47 21.18 25.05
N ASN A 63 0.64 19.88 25.29
CA ASN A 63 0.89 19.31 26.62
C ASN A 63 2.31 18.73 26.68
N PHE A 64 3.31 19.61 26.56
CA PHE A 64 4.72 19.23 26.61
C PHE A 64 5.56 20.32 27.29
N THR A 65 6.70 19.90 27.83
CA THR A 65 7.77 20.80 28.29
C THR A 65 8.94 20.69 27.31
N TYR A 66 9.54 21.85 26.97
CA TYR A 66 10.73 21.92 26.14
C TYR A 66 11.92 22.36 26.97
N SER A 67 12.99 21.58 26.95
CA SER A 67 14.30 21.95 27.49
C SER A 67 15.37 21.71 26.43
N LYS A 68 16.45 22.50 26.49
CA LYS A 68 17.61 22.36 25.61
C LYS A 68 18.83 22.16 26.50
N GLU A 69 19.49 21.02 26.36
CA GLU A 69 20.63 20.67 27.21
C GLU A 69 21.88 20.33 26.41
N TYR A 70 23.02 20.60 27.04
CA TYR A 70 24.34 20.20 26.56
C TYR A 70 24.80 19.03 27.43
N ASP A 71 25.12 17.92 26.77
CA ASP A 71 25.45 16.62 27.35
C ASP A 71 26.46 16.69 28.51
N GLY A 72 25.98 16.50 29.73
CA GLY A 72 26.78 16.67 30.95
C GLY A 72 26.00 16.56 32.27
N SER A 73 25.16 15.53 32.41
CA SER A 73 24.55 14.99 33.65
C SER A 73 23.55 15.84 34.46
N ASP A 74 22.61 15.09 35.07
CA ASP A 74 21.65 15.41 36.13
C ASP A 74 20.38 16.20 35.76
N LEU A 75 19.48 15.53 35.05
CA LEU A 75 18.07 15.89 34.94
C LEU A 75 17.18 14.92 35.75
N GLU A 76 16.42 15.45 36.70
CA GLU A 76 15.13 14.85 37.04
C GLU A 76 14.12 15.27 35.97
N MET A 77 13.74 14.33 35.09
CA MET A 77 12.75 14.57 34.04
C MET A 77 11.34 14.21 34.53
N PRO A 78 10.38 15.15 34.54
CA PRO A 78 9.03 14.91 35.05
C PRO A 78 8.02 14.51 33.95
N ALA A 79 8.40 13.67 32.97
CA ALA A 79 7.50 13.27 31.90
C ALA A 79 7.56 11.76 31.59
N ASP A 80 6.41 11.16 31.29
CA ASP A 80 6.26 9.75 30.93
C ASP A 80 6.99 9.38 29.62
N LEU A 81 7.25 10.37 28.75
CA LEU A 81 7.94 10.22 27.47
C LEU A 81 8.78 11.47 27.13
N THR A 82 10.02 11.29 26.71
CA THR A 82 10.97 12.34 26.30
C THR A 82 11.48 12.05 24.89
N VAL A 83 11.50 13.04 24.00
CA VAL A 83 12.10 12.93 22.66
C VAL A 83 13.34 13.83 22.60
N VAL A 84 14.51 13.22 22.37
CA VAL A 84 15.79 13.89 22.18
C VAL A 84 16.05 14.00 20.68
N LEU A 85 16.33 15.21 20.21
CA LEU A 85 16.62 15.49 18.81
C LEU A 85 18.13 15.61 18.60
N ASP A 86 18.63 15.11 17.47
CA ASP A 86 20.00 15.37 17.02
C ASP A 86 20.15 16.88 16.71
N PRO A 87 21.16 17.56 17.27
CA PRO A 87 21.30 19.02 17.14
C PRO A 87 21.68 19.49 15.73
N LYS A 88 22.17 18.59 14.86
CA LYS A 88 22.56 18.89 13.48
C LYS A 88 21.45 18.60 12.49
N THR A 89 20.80 17.44 12.62
CA THR A 89 19.76 17.00 11.67
C THR A 89 18.36 17.44 12.11
N HIS A 90 18.19 17.77 13.39
CA HIS A 90 16.90 18.04 14.03
C HIS A 90 15.93 16.85 14.00
N LEU A 91 16.41 15.66 13.65
CA LEU A 91 15.65 14.42 13.66
C LEU A 91 15.65 13.80 15.06
N PRO A 92 14.64 13.01 15.43
CA PRO A 92 14.70 12.21 16.64
C PRO A 92 15.97 11.35 16.66
N TYR A 93 16.59 11.26 17.82
CA TYR A 93 17.76 10.42 18.08
C TYR A 93 17.43 9.36 19.14
N LEU A 94 16.68 9.77 20.15
CA LEU A 94 16.30 8.95 21.29
C LEU A 94 14.90 9.32 21.74
N ILE A 95 14.04 8.31 21.93
CA ILE A 95 12.73 8.43 22.56
C ILE A 95 12.80 7.64 23.87
N ARG A 96 12.80 8.34 25.00
CA ARG A 96 12.93 7.74 26.34
C ARG A 96 11.58 7.71 27.03
N GLY A 97 11.15 6.53 27.46
CA GLY A 97 10.07 6.37 28.43
C GLY A 97 10.59 5.86 29.77
N PHE A 98 9.71 5.85 30.76
CA PHE A 98 9.96 5.21 32.05
C PHE A 98 8.95 4.11 32.28
N GLU A 99 9.40 2.99 32.85
CA GLU A 99 8.51 1.92 33.26
C GLU A 99 9.01 1.23 34.53
N LYS A 100 8.09 0.53 35.20
CA LYS A 100 8.43 -0.33 36.33
C LYS A 100 8.66 -1.75 35.83
N HIS A 101 9.87 -2.03 35.36
CA HIS A 101 10.24 -3.34 34.84
C HIS A 101 10.18 -4.40 35.96
N PRO A 102 9.53 -5.56 35.75
CA PRO A 102 9.34 -6.58 36.79
C PRO A 102 10.63 -7.07 37.45
N LEU A 103 11.74 -7.08 36.70
CA LEU A 103 13.04 -7.57 37.17
C LEU A 103 14.01 -6.45 37.57
N LEU A 104 13.90 -5.27 36.95
CA LEU A 104 14.87 -4.18 37.10
C LEU A 104 14.34 -3.04 37.98
N GLY A 105 13.06 -3.09 38.36
CA GLY A 105 12.39 -1.98 39.03
C GLY A 105 12.19 -0.79 38.09
N THR A 106 12.09 0.41 38.65
CA THR A 106 11.98 1.65 37.86
C THR A 106 13.18 1.77 36.94
N SER A 107 12.93 1.73 35.63
CA SER A 107 13.98 1.71 34.60
C SER A 107 13.65 2.69 33.49
N THR A 108 14.69 3.21 32.83
CA THR A 108 14.52 3.91 31.55
C THR A 108 14.30 2.87 30.45
N HIS A 109 13.42 3.20 29.51
CA HIS A 109 13.14 2.40 28.33
C HIS A 109 13.40 3.27 27.09
N ASP A 110 14.61 3.17 26.56
CA ASP A 110 15.14 4.03 25.50
C ASP A 110 14.95 3.36 24.13
N LEU A 111 14.19 3.99 23.24
CA LEU A 111 14.16 3.66 21.82
C LEU A 111 15.10 4.61 21.07
N ARG A 112 16.25 4.10 20.62
CA ARG A 112 17.15 4.83 19.72
C ARG A 112 16.75 4.59 18.29
N VAL A 113 16.78 5.67 17.51
CA VAL A 113 16.38 5.68 16.10
C VAL A 113 17.49 6.32 15.28
N TYR A 114 17.87 5.69 14.17
CA TYR A 114 18.95 6.15 13.30
C TYR A 114 18.81 5.55 11.90
N ASP A 115 19.76 5.87 11.02
CA ASP A 115 19.77 5.48 9.61
C ASP A 115 18.48 5.90 8.89
N TYR A 116 18.23 7.21 8.93
CA TYR A 116 17.07 7.81 8.32
C TYR A 116 17.16 7.80 6.79
N ILE A 117 16.06 7.43 6.14
CA ILE A 117 15.85 7.59 4.71
C ILE A 117 14.83 8.68 4.43
N LEU A 118 14.95 9.32 3.27
CA LEU A 118 13.97 10.29 2.78
C LEU A 118 12.90 9.54 1.98
N VAL A 119 11.67 9.55 2.47
CA VAL A 119 10.49 9.05 1.77
C VAL A 119 9.54 10.22 1.60
N GLU A 120 9.36 10.66 0.36
CA GLU A 120 8.40 11.73 -0.01
C GLU A 120 8.50 13.00 0.84
N GLY A 121 9.73 13.45 1.12
CA GLY A 121 9.97 14.67 1.91
C GLY A 121 9.97 14.45 3.42
N VAL A 122 9.67 13.24 3.90
CA VAL A 122 9.68 12.87 5.31
C VAL A 122 10.90 11.99 5.61
N MET A 123 11.62 12.31 6.68
CA MET A 123 12.73 11.50 7.15
C MET A 123 12.20 10.37 8.05
N ILE A 124 12.34 9.12 7.60
CA ILE A 124 11.87 7.92 8.30
C ILE A 124 13.08 7.11 8.80
N PRO A 125 13.17 6.77 10.11
CA PRO A 125 14.26 5.94 10.62
C PRO A 125 14.11 4.49 10.14
N GLN A 126 15.21 3.85 9.73
CA GLN A 126 15.22 2.43 9.37
C GLN A 126 15.81 1.52 10.45
N HIS A 127 16.58 2.06 11.40
CA HIS A 127 17.18 1.27 12.47
C HIS A 127 16.70 1.66 13.86
N PHE A 128 16.44 0.64 14.67
CA PHE A 128 15.83 0.78 15.98
C PHE A 128 16.58 -0.05 17.00
N LYS A 129 16.91 0.58 18.13
CA LYS A 129 17.51 -0.10 19.29
C LYS A 129 16.73 0.20 20.54
N THR A 130 16.28 -0.85 21.22
CA THR A 130 15.69 -0.74 22.54
C THR A 130 16.75 -1.01 23.60
N ILE A 131 16.98 -0.04 24.48
CA ILE A 131 18.00 -0.09 25.54
C ILE A 131 17.37 0.27 26.89
N TYR A 132 17.57 -0.58 27.89
CA TYR A 132 17.19 -0.28 29.27
C TYR A 132 18.36 0.32 30.04
N ASN A 133 18.05 1.33 30.85
CA ASN A 133 19.01 1.97 31.76
C ASN A 133 20.32 2.39 31.08
N SER A 134 20.25 2.78 29.80
CA SER A 134 21.37 3.17 28.93
C SER A 134 22.42 2.09 28.62
N HIS A 135 22.31 0.86 29.11
CA HIS A 135 23.34 -0.18 28.92
C HIS A 135 22.82 -1.58 28.59
N GLN A 136 21.55 -1.88 28.83
CA GLN A 136 20.97 -3.20 28.55
C GLN A 136 20.27 -3.19 27.20
N LEU A 137 20.98 -3.61 26.15
CA LEU A 137 20.37 -3.80 24.83
C LEU A 137 19.36 -4.95 24.89
N ILE A 138 18.11 -4.67 24.54
CA ILE A 138 17.02 -5.65 24.52
C ILE A 138 16.73 -6.11 23.10
N VAL A 139 16.64 -5.16 22.17
CA VAL A 139 16.33 -5.44 20.75
C VAL A 139 17.14 -4.50 19.85
N ASP A 140 17.58 -5.03 18.71
CA ASP A 140 18.21 -4.30 17.60
C ASP A 140 17.60 -4.83 16.30
N TRP A 141 16.92 -3.97 15.54
CA TRP A 141 16.16 -4.38 14.35
C TRP A 141 16.11 -3.31 13.28
N VAL A 142 15.80 -3.76 12.05
CA VAL A 142 15.78 -2.98 10.82
C VAL A 142 14.39 -2.99 10.22
N VAL A 143 13.97 -1.85 9.67
CA VAL A 143 12.76 -1.69 8.88
C VAL A 143 13.14 -1.58 7.42
N ASP A 144 12.77 -2.60 6.65
CA ASP A 144 12.95 -2.62 5.20
C ASP A 144 11.82 -1.88 4.47
N GLU A 145 10.63 -1.78 5.07
CA GLU A 145 9.44 -1.17 4.43
C GLU A 145 8.48 -0.52 5.44
N VAL A 146 7.87 0.60 5.05
CA VAL A 146 6.80 1.28 5.79
C VAL A 146 5.57 1.39 4.89
N GLN A 147 4.43 0.87 5.34
CA GLN A 147 3.18 0.85 4.58
C GLN A 147 2.08 1.61 5.34
N GLU A 148 1.19 2.29 4.60
CA GLU A 148 -0.05 2.84 5.15
C GLU A 148 -1.13 1.75 5.20
N ARG A 149 -1.92 1.73 6.28
CA ARG A 149 -2.92 0.68 6.53
C ARG A 149 -4.34 1.22 6.40
N TYR A 150 -5.08 0.75 5.39
CA TYR A 150 -6.54 0.87 5.35
C TYR A 150 -7.20 -0.51 5.09
N THR A 151 -7.31 -1.26 6.18
CA THR A 151 -8.11 -2.50 6.41
C THR A 151 -7.54 -3.89 6.02
N ASN A 152 -7.37 -4.73 7.08
CA ASN A 152 -7.50 -6.20 7.18
C ASN A 152 -7.22 -7.08 5.93
N TYR A 153 -6.23 -7.97 5.82
CA TYR A 153 -5.27 -8.60 6.73
C TYR A 153 -4.14 -9.20 5.86
N ASN A 154 -2.92 -9.26 6.40
CA ASN A 154 -1.68 -9.88 5.89
C ASN A 154 -0.71 -8.92 5.19
N TYR A 155 0.27 -8.41 5.95
CA TYR A 155 1.59 -8.14 5.37
C TYR A 155 2.15 -9.49 4.93
N LEU A 156 2.13 -9.74 3.61
CA LEU A 156 2.59 -11.00 3.02
C LEU A 156 4.12 -11.13 2.98
N GLY A 157 4.82 -10.16 3.57
CA GLY A 157 6.27 -10.04 3.48
C GLY A 157 6.69 -9.08 2.36
N PRO A 158 8.00 -8.78 2.27
CA PRO A 158 8.54 -8.04 1.14
C PRO A 158 8.21 -8.79 -0.16
N TYR A 159 7.94 -8.06 -1.25
CA TYR A 159 7.79 -8.70 -2.54
C TYR A 159 9.13 -9.35 -2.93
N VAL A 160 9.10 -10.67 -3.14
CA VAL A 160 10.24 -11.48 -3.55
C VAL A 160 10.08 -12.06 -4.95
N GLY A 161 9.04 -11.63 -5.66
CA GLY A 161 8.75 -12.08 -7.01
C GLY A 161 9.76 -11.56 -8.02
N THR A 162 9.75 -12.17 -9.19
CA THR A 162 10.56 -11.77 -10.33
C THR A 162 9.71 -11.69 -11.59
N VAL A 163 10.18 -10.90 -12.57
CA VAL A 163 9.57 -10.81 -13.90
C VAL A 163 9.27 -12.16 -14.57
N ASP A 164 10.11 -13.19 -14.33
CA ASP A 164 9.95 -14.52 -14.93
C ASP A 164 8.78 -15.32 -14.32
N GLU A 165 8.30 -14.91 -13.14
CA GLU A 165 7.20 -15.55 -12.42
C GLU A 165 5.86 -14.86 -12.68
N LEU A 166 5.85 -13.71 -13.37
CA LEU A 166 4.63 -13.06 -13.82
C LEU A 166 3.85 -13.97 -14.77
N LYS A 167 2.55 -14.07 -14.54
CA LYS A 167 1.65 -14.70 -15.51
C LYS A 167 0.89 -13.63 -16.26
N ALA A 168 0.93 -13.71 -17.58
CA ALA A 168 0.19 -12.82 -18.47
C ALA A 168 -0.83 -13.65 -19.26
N GLU A 169 -2.10 -13.27 -19.17
CA GLU A 169 -3.20 -13.97 -19.81
C GLU A 169 -3.97 -13.05 -20.77
N GLN A 170 -4.33 -13.58 -21.93
CA GLN A 170 -5.27 -12.98 -22.87
C GLN A 170 -6.44 -13.93 -23.07
N SER A 171 -7.41 -13.85 -22.16
CA SER A 171 -8.48 -14.84 -22.06
C SER A 171 -9.56 -14.69 -23.14
N TRP A 172 -9.57 -13.57 -23.87
CA TRP A 172 -10.68 -13.20 -24.74
C TRP A 172 -10.22 -12.91 -26.17
N SER A 173 -10.66 -13.74 -27.12
CA SER A 173 -10.36 -13.58 -28.55
C SER A 173 -10.82 -12.25 -29.13
N ASP A 174 -11.89 -11.69 -28.56
CA ASP A 174 -12.53 -10.46 -29.05
C ASP A 174 -11.87 -9.21 -28.44
N LEU A 175 -10.90 -9.39 -27.53
CA LEU A 175 -10.13 -8.33 -26.87
C LEU A 175 -8.62 -8.66 -26.91
N PRO A 176 -8.01 -8.78 -28.11
CA PRO A 176 -6.64 -9.28 -28.27
C PRO A 176 -5.54 -8.34 -27.74
N GLY A 177 -5.89 -7.15 -27.24
CA GLY A 177 -4.97 -6.21 -26.60
C GLY A 177 -5.19 -6.08 -25.09
N VAL A 178 -6.06 -6.88 -24.48
CA VAL A 178 -6.32 -6.85 -23.04
C VAL A 178 -5.56 -7.97 -22.38
N TRP A 179 -4.65 -7.60 -21.48
CA TRP A 179 -3.81 -8.52 -20.72
C TRP A 179 -4.20 -8.47 -19.24
N VAL A 180 -4.35 -9.65 -18.62
CA VAL A 180 -4.43 -9.78 -17.16
C VAL A 180 -3.10 -10.31 -16.66
N MET A 181 -2.49 -9.57 -15.75
CA MET A 181 -1.20 -9.88 -15.14
C MET A 181 -1.44 -10.39 -13.72
N GLU A 182 -1.02 -11.61 -13.41
CA GLU A 182 -1.00 -12.14 -12.04
C GLU A 182 0.41 -12.04 -11.46
N GLN A 183 0.51 -11.40 -10.30
CA GLN A 183 1.77 -11.24 -9.57
C GLN A 183 2.09 -12.49 -8.73
N PRO A 184 3.35 -12.95 -8.66
CA PRO A 184 3.72 -14.09 -7.84
C PRO A 184 3.58 -13.78 -6.35
N GLY A 185 3.09 -14.77 -5.58
CA GLY A 185 3.00 -14.69 -4.13
C GLY A 185 1.92 -13.75 -3.58
N TYR A 186 1.15 -13.09 -4.45
CA TYR A 186 0.17 -12.09 -4.08
C TYR A 186 -1.13 -12.33 -4.88
N LEU A 187 -2.28 -12.34 -4.21
CA LEU A 187 -3.58 -12.42 -4.88
C LEU A 187 -3.93 -11.03 -5.41
N TYR A 188 -3.24 -10.65 -6.48
CA TYR A 188 -3.40 -9.35 -7.12
C TYR A 188 -3.29 -9.49 -8.62
N ARG A 189 -4.21 -8.81 -9.30
CA ARG A 189 -4.38 -8.82 -10.74
C ARG A 189 -4.28 -7.41 -11.26
N GLN A 190 -3.44 -7.24 -12.26
CA GLN A 190 -3.24 -5.97 -12.92
C GLN A 190 -3.71 -6.08 -14.36
N MET A 191 -4.26 -5.02 -14.94
CA MET A 191 -4.69 -5.03 -16.33
C MET A 191 -3.79 -4.15 -17.19
N LEU A 192 -3.36 -4.68 -18.34
CA LEU A 192 -2.68 -3.89 -19.36
C LEU A 192 -3.57 -3.78 -20.59
N LEU A 193 -3.65 -2.58 -21.15
CA LEU A 193 -4.31 -2.31 -22.42
C LEU A 193 -3.23 -1.99 -23.46
N GLU A 194 -2.99 -2.95 -24.34
CA GLU A 194 -2.09 -2.80 -25.48
C GLU A 194 -2.84 -2.11 -26.63
N LEU A 195 -2.46 -0.85 -26.87
CA LEU A 195 -2.94 -0.06 -28.01
C LEU A 195 -1.94 -0.15 -29.17
N GLN A 196 -2.27 0.47 -30.30
CA GLN A 196 -1.46 0.39 -31.52
C GLN A 196 -0.02 0.88 -31.30
N GLU A 197 0.17 1.99 -30.58
CA GLU A 197 1.47 2.64 -30.39
C GLU A 197 2.03 2.53 -28.97
N PHE A 198 1.22 2.21 -27.97
CA PHE A 198 1.62 2.24 -26.57
C PHE A 198 0.81 1.29 -25.69
N VAL A 199 1.28 1.10 -24.46
CA VAL A 199 0.58 0.35 -23.42
C VAL A 199 0.04 1.32 -22.36
N VAL A 200 -1.17 1.05 -21.89
CA VAL A 200 -1.75 1.63 -20.68
C VAL A 200 -1.72 0.57 -19.58
N VAL A 201 -1.25 0.95 -18.40
CA VAL A 201 -1.25 0.09 -17.21
C VAL A 201 -2.35 0.56 -16.26
N LEU A 202 -3.17 -0.37 -15.78
CA LEU A 202 -4.11 -0.12 -14.69
C LEU A 202 -3.45 -0.59 -13.41
N ASP A 203 -3.45 0.28 -12.39
CA ASP A 203 -2.70 0.17 -11.15
C ASP A 203 -1.18 0.22 -11.25
N ALA A 204 -0.54 0.46 -10.11
CA ALA A 204 0.89 0.56 -9.91
C ALA A 204 1.27 0.20 -8.46
N PRO A 205 1.27 -1.08 -8.09
CA PRO A 205 1.75 -1.49 -6.77
C PRO A 205 3.25 -1.23 -6.64
N SER A 206 3.72 -1.00 -5.42
CA SER A 206 5.13 -0.73 -5.12
C SER A 206 6.01 -1.94 -5.36
N GLN A 207 7.18 -1.74 -5.97
CA GLN A 207 8.16 -2.78 -6.35
C GLN A 207 7.76 -3.57 -7.61
N GLN A 208 6.54 -4.09 -7.72
CA GLN A 208 6.14 -4.89 -8.90
C GLN A 208 5.97 -4.04 -10.17
N SER A 209 5.83 -2.72 -10.03
CA SER A 209 5.89 -1.75 -11.13
C SER A 209 7.09 -2.00 -12.06
N ASN A 210 8.27 -2.29 -11.50
CA ASN A 210 9.48 -2.50 -12.29
C ASN A 210 9.45 -3.81 -13.08
N ASP A 211 8.84 -4.87 -12.52
CA ASP A 211 8.68 -6.14 -13.22
C ASP A 211 7.68 -6.03 -14.36
N ILE A 212 6.58 -5.29 -14.17
CA ILE A 212 5.63 -5.01 -15.26
C ILE A 212 6.29 -4.18 -16.36
N ILE A 213 7.02 -3.12 -16.01
CA ILE A 213 7.76 -2.29 -16.98
C ILE A 213 8.71 -3.18 -17.80
N LYS A 214 9.49 -4.03 -17.11
CA LYS A 214 10.42 -4.94 -17.77
C LYS A 214 9.69 -5.96 -18.65
N TRP A 215 8.61 -6.56 -18.16
CA TRP A 215 7.83 -7.54 -18.91
C TRP A 215 7.25 -6.93 -20.19
N VAL A 216 6.72 -5.71 -20.13
CA VAL A 216 6.21 -4.98 -21.29
C VAL A 216 7.33 -4.70 -22.29
N ASP A 217 8.52 -4.29 -21.84
CA ASP A 217 9.68 -4.07 -22.71
C ASP A 217 10.14 -5.36 -23.41
N ASP A 218 10.14 -6.49 -22.69
CA ASP A 218 10.59 -7.77 -23.25
C ASP A 218 9.58 -8.40 -24.21
N ASN A 219 8.27 -8.29 -23.92
CA ASN A 219 7.20 -9.05 -24.58
C ASN A 219 6.34 -8.23 -25.55
N ILE A 220 5.82 -7.07 -25.13
CA ILE A 220 4.95 -6.22 -25.98
C ILE A 220 5.80 -5.27 -26.85
N ARG A 221 6.94 -4.79 -26.33
CA ARG A 221 7.88 -3.88 -27.02
C ARG A 221 7.24 -2.58 -27.51
N LYS A 222 6.28 -2.06 -26.74
CA LYS A 222 5.67 -0.75 -26.94
C LYS A 222 5.92 0.11 -25.70
N PRO A 223 6.11 1.43 -25.85
CA PRO A 223 6.29 2.31 -24.70
C PRO A 223 5.04 2.31 -23.82
N ILE A 224 5.24 2.32 -22.51
CA ILE A 224 4.17 2.63 -21.56
C ILE A 224 3.97 4.14 -21.57
N ARG A 225 2.77 4.61 -21.90
CA ARG A 225 2.47 6.05 -21.99
C ARG A 225 1.46 6.53 -20.97
N MET A 226 0.72 5.62 -20.36
CA MET A 226 -0.26 5.97 -19.33
C MET A 226 -0.26 4.90 -18.23
N VAL A 227 -0.43 5.36 -17.01
CA VAL A 227 -0.71 4.53 -15.84
C VAL A 227 -1.93 5.12 -15.13
N ILE A 228 -2.86 4.26 -14.74
CA ILE A 228 -4.16 4.63 -14.19
C ILE A 228 -4.33 3.88 -12.87
N PRO A 229 -4.00 4.48 -11.71
CA PRO A 229 -4.28 3.85 -10.43
C PRO A 229 -5.79 3.75 -10.24
N THR A 230 -6.30 2.60 -9.82
CA THR A 230 -7.73 2.42 -9.53
C THR A 230 -8.14 3.23 -8.32
N ASN A 231 -7.25 3.43 -7.34
CA ASN A 231 -7.43 4.35 -6.22
C ASN A 231 -6.08 4.74 -5.58
N HIS A 232 -6.11 5.57 -4.53
CA HIS A 232 -4.91 6.07 -3.86
C HIS A 232 -4.18 5.08 -2.94
N HIS A 233 -4.71 3.90 -2.67
CA HIS A 233 -4.03 2.97 -1.77
C HIS A 233 -2.70 2.47 -2.36
N HIS A 234 -1.84 2.01 -1.44
CA HIS A 234 -0.46 1.63 -1.69
C HIS A 234 -0.29 0.69 -2.89
N ASP A 235 -1.11 -0.35 -2.90
CA ASP A 235 -1.16 -1.42 -3.87
C ASP A 235 -1.71 -0.99 -5.24
N HIS A 236 -2.15 0.25 -5.41
CA HIS A 236 -2.52 0.78 -6.73
C HIS A 236 -1.67 1.98 -7.16
N ALA A 237 -1.03 2.68 -6.23
CA ALA A 237 -0.47 4.00 -6.50
C ALA A 237 1.02 4.20 -6.20
N MET A 238 1.67 3.45 -5.29
CA MET A 238 3.05 3.83 -4.92
C MET A 238 4.11 3.43 -5.95
N GLY A 239 3.78 2.58 -6.92
CA GLY A 239 4.63 2.28 -8.08
C GLY A 239 4.58 3.36 -9.18
N LEU A 240 3.70 4.37 -9.07
CA LEU A 240 3.55 5.43 -10.07
C LEU A 240 4.86 6.16 -10.43
N PRO A 241 5.78 6.48 -9.49
CA PRO A 241 7.05 7.12 -9.83
C PRO A 241 7.89 6.32 -10.83
N ASP A 242 7.80 4.98 -10.85
CA ASP A 242 8.55 4.16 -11.80
C ASP A 242 8.00 4.28 -13.22
N TYR A 243 6.67 4.34 -13.36
CA TYR A 243 6.02 4.59 -14.64
C TYR A 243 6.30 6.02 -15.16
N VAL A 244 6.32 7.01 -14.27
CA VAL A 244 6.70 8.39 -14.62
C VAL A 244 8.15 8.45 -15.12
N LYS A 245 9.10 7.71 -14.51
CA LYS A 245 10.49 7.63 -14.98
C LYS A 245 10.63 7.11 -16.40
N VAL A 246 9.74 6.21 -16.84
CA VAL A 246 9.71 5.70 -18.23
C VAL A 246 8.84 6.53 -19.17
N GLY A 247 8.34 7.68 -18.70
CA GLY A 247 7.62 8.67 -19.50
C GLY A 247 6.11 8.44 -19.60
N ALA A 248 5.52 7.70 -18.67
CA ALA A 248 4.07 7.55 -18.57
C ALA A 248 3.41 8.77 -17.91
N LYS A 249 2.22 9.12 -18.40
CA LYS A 249 1.31 10.06 -17.76
C LYS A 249 0.48 9.33 -16.70
N VAL A 250 0.24 9.97 -15.58
CA VAL A 250 -0.66 9.46 -14.53
C VAL A 250 -2.07 9.96 -14.82
N VAL A 251 -3.03 9.07 -15.04
CA VAL A 251 -4.43 9.44 -15.34
C VAL A 251 -5.31 9.15 -14.13
N VAL A 252 -5.94 10.18 -13.57
CA VAL A 252 -6.75 10.08 -12.34
C VAL A 252 -8.02 10.93 -12.42
N PRO A 253 -9.04 10.68 -11.60
CA PRO A 253 -10.15 11.60 -11.44
C PRO A 253 -9.66 13.00 -11.04
N ASP A 254 -10.29 14.05 -11.56
CA ASP A 254 -9.85 15.44 -11.31
C ASP A 254 -9.79 15.77 -9.81
N MET A 255 -10.71 15.19 -9.02
CA MET A 255 -10.75 15.34 -7.57
C MET A 255 -9.54 14.73 -6.83
N ALA A 256 -8.85 13.77 -7.44
CA ALA A 256 -7.69 13.08 -6.87
C ALA A 256 -6.36 13.69 -7.32
N LYS A 257 -6.36 14.59 -8.32
CA LYS A 257 -5.15 15.17 -8.90
C LYS A 257 -4.19 15.75 -7.84
N GLU A 258 -4.73 16.45 -6.86
CA GLU A 258 -3.92 17.09 -5.81
C GLU A 258 -3.25 16.06 -4.91
N TYR A 259 -3.80 14.86 -4.73
CA TYR A 259 -3.15 13.80 -3.93
C TYR A 259 -1.79 13.40 -4.54
N TYR A 260 -1.72 13.33 -5.87
CA TYR A 260 -0.53 12.86 -6.58
C TYR A 260 0.48 13.96 -6.92
N HIS A 261 0.26 15.22 -6.49
CA HIS A 261 1.12 16.36 -6.89
C HIS A 261 2.59 16.23 -6.44
N GLY A 262 2.86 15.40 -5.42
CA GLY A 262 4.18 15.18 -4.87
C GLY A 262 5.12 14.36 -5.77
N ILE A 263 4.60 13.68 -6.79
CA ILE A 263 5.41 12.83 -7.67
C ILE A 263 6.25 13.69 -8.63
N PRO A 264 7.60 13.64 -8.55
CA PRO A 264 8.47 14.48 -9.38
C PRO A 264 8.29 14.23 -10.88
N ASN A 265 8.19 15.30 -11.66
CA ASN A 265 8.03 15.29 -13.13
C ASN A 265 6.76 14.58 -13.63
N MET A 266 5.78 14.34 -12.76
CA MET A 266 4.52 13.74 -13.15
C MET A 266 3.72 14.67 -14.05
N GLU A 267 3.34 14.18 -15.23
CA GLU A 267 2.28 14.78 -16.05
C GLU A 267 0.95 14.09 -15.73
N ALA A 268 -0.05 14.86 -15.30
CA ALA A 268 -1.38 14.35 -14.99
C ALA A 268 -2.34 14.47 -16.19
N GLY A 269 -3.00 13.37 -16.56
CA GLY A 269 -4.27 13.39 -17.28
C GLY A 269 -5.42 13.34 -16.29
N THR A 270 -6.47 14.15 -16.48
CA THR A 270 -7.65 14.08 -15.60
C THR A 270 -8.94 13.90 -16.37
N PHE A 271 -9.92 13.32 -15.67
CA PHE A 271 -11.28 13.15 -16.15
C PHE A 271 -12.27 13.38 -15.01
N THR A 272 -13.54 13.52 -15.35
CA THR A 272 -14.61 13.69 -14.35
C THR A 272 -15.62 12.56 -14.51
N ARG A 273 -16.52 12.42 -13.54
CA ARG A 273 -17.62 11.45 -13.65
C ARG A 273 -18.49 11.72 -14.89
N GLU A 274 -18.76 12.99 -15.20
CA GLU A 274 -19.61 13.39 -16.32
C GLU A 274 -18.89 13.25 -17.67
N ASN A 275 -17.57 13.21 -17.67
CA ASN A 275 -16.74 13.04 -18.85
C ASN A 275 -15.67 11.96 -18.58
N PRO A 276 -16.04 10.67 -18.66
CA PRO A 276 -15.13 9.56 -18.38
C PRO A 276 -13.97 9.54 -19.37
N PHE A 277 -12.85 8.93 -18.96
CA PHE A 277 -11.68 8.82 -19.82
C PHE A 277 -11.85 7.64 -20.78
N ILE A 278 -11.92 7.93 -22.08
CA ILE A 278 -12.16 6.92 -23.11
C ILE A 278 -10.86 6.67 -23.89
N LEU A 279 -10.47 5.39 -23.95
CA LEU A 279 -9.42 4.88 -24.82
C LEU A 279 -10.07 4.16 -25.99
N GLU A 280 -9.75 4.59 -27.21
CA GLU A 280 -10.22 3.96 -28.44
C GLU A 280 -9.07 3.22 -29.12
N HIS A 281 -9.34 1.98 -29.52
CA HIS A 281 -8.49 1.13 -30.35
C HIS A 281 -9.31 0.58 -31.52
N ASP A 282 -8.66 0.07 -32.55
CA ASP A 282 -9.34 -0.57 -33.67
C ASP A 282 -10.18 -1.78 -33.20
N ASP A 283 -9.63 -2.56 -32.26
CA ASP A 283 -10.27 -3.79 -31.77
C ASP A 283 -11.17 -3.58 -30.55
N PHE A 284 -10.84 -2.66 -29.65
CA PHE A 284 -11.57 -2.44 -28.40
C PHE A 284 -11.69 -0.98 -28.01
N ARG A 285 -12.64 -0.68 -27.13
CA ARG A 285 -12.73 0.57 -26.39
C ARG A 285 -12.69 0.28 -24.90
N ALA A 286 -11.96 1.11 -24.15
CA ALA A 286 -11.96 1.07 -22.70
C ALA A 286 -12.47 2.40 -22.15
N ALA A 287 -13.45 2.35 -21.25
CA ALA A 287 -13.94 3.51 -20.52
C ALA A 287 -13.47 3.41 -19.07
N ILE A 288 -12.68 4.39 -18.63
CA ILE A 288 -12.34 4.57 -17.22
C ILE A 288 -13.38 5.48 -16.59
N ILE A 289 -14.12 4.93 -15.64
CA ILE A 289 -15.27 5.57 -15.03
C ILE A 289 -15.04 5.77 -13.55
N HIS A 290 -15.55 6.87 -13.03
CA HIS A 290 -15.59 7.19 -11.61
C HIS A 290 -17.05 7.31 -11.19
N MET A 291 -17.45 6.69 -10.08
CA MET A 291 -18.84 6.65 -9.60
C MET A 291 -19.02 7.49 -8.33
N HIS A 292 -20.27 7.73 -7.96
CA HIS A 292 -20.57 8.46 -6.73
C HIS A 292 -20.57 7.50 -5.53
N ASP A 293 -20.21 7.99 -4.35
CA ASP A 293 -20.29 7.24 -3.09
C ASP A 293 -19.54 5.89 -3.12
N ASN A 294 -18.39 5.85 -3.81
CA ASN A 294 -17.52 4.68 -3.87
C ASN A 294 -17.23 4.12 -2.47
N HIS A 295 -17.43 2.82 -2.30
CA HIS A 295 -17.40 2.17 -1.00
C HIS A 295 -15.97 2.02 -0.47
N HIS A 296 -15.04 1.63 -1.35
CA HIS A 296 -13.67 1.34 -0.98
C HIS A 296 -12.83 2.61 -0.78
N ALA A 297 -12.79 3.47 -1.80
CA ALA A 297 -12.02 4.71 -1.78
C ALA A 297 -12.74 5.83 -2.54
N LYS A 298 -12.63 7.07 -2.06
CA LYS A 298 -13.32 8.22 -2.65
C LYS A 298 -12.91 8.49 -4.09
N ASP A 299 -11.69 8.17 -4.47
CA ASP A 299 -11.16 8.34 -5.82
C ASP A 299 -11.19 7.05 -6.65
N HIS A 300 -11.88 6.01 -6.17
CA HIS A 300 -11.92 4.72 -6.86
C HIS A 300 -12.47 4.83 -8.29
N VAL A 301 -11.86 4.09 -9.22
CA VAL A 301 -12.23 4.04 -10.64
C VAL A 301 -12.30 2.62 -11.15
N TYR A 302 -13.07 2.44 -12.21
CA TYR A 302 -13.31 1.15 -12.85
C TYR A 302 -12.98 1.24 -14.33
N ALA A 303 -12.53 0.15 -14.93
CA ALA A 303 -12.37 0.07 -16.37
C ALA A 303 -13.40 -0.87 -16.98
N VAL A 304 -14.16 -0.35 -17.94
CA VAL A 304 -15.13 -1.12 -18.73
C VAL A 304 -14.56 -1.27 -20.14
N VAL A 305 -14.20 -2.49 -20.51
CA VAL A 305 -13.56 -2.81 -21.79
C VAL A 305 -14.49 -3.66 -22.65
N MET A 306 -14.63 -3.29 -23.92
CA MET A 306 -15.46 -4.03 -24.86
C MET A 306 -14.96 -3.87 -26.30
N PRO A 307 -15.31 -4.77 -27.22
CA PRO A 307 -14.92 -4.64 -28.62
C PRO A 307 -15.45 -3.34 -29.24
N SER A 308 -14.68 -2.74 -30.15
CA SER A 308 -15.08 -1.50 -30.83
C SER A 308 -16.36 -1.69 -31.66
N CYS A 309 -16.53 -2.89 -32.23
CA CYS A 309 -17.75 -3.31 -32.91
C CYS A 309 -18.53 -4.32 -32.03
N VAL A 310 -19.38 -3.81 -31.15
CA VAL A 310 -20.16 -4.64 -30.23
C VAL A 310 -21.25 -5.43 -30.97
N SER A 311 -21.34 -6.72 -30.68
CA SER A 311 -22.39 -7.63 -31.12
C SER A 311 -23.01 -8.37 -29.94
N THR A 312 -24.12 -9.08 -30.17
CA THR A 312 -24.73 -9.89 -29.11
C THR A 312 -23.82 -10.99 -28.56
N ASN A 313 -22.75 -11.37 -29.28
CA ASN A 313 -21.80 -12.39 -28.81
C ASN A 313 -20.52 -11.79 -28.24
N SER A 314 -20.36 -10.46 -28.30
CA SER A 314 -19.17 -9.77 -27.81
C SER A 314 -19.07 -9.87 -26.30
N ILE A 315 -17.84 -9.96 -25.78
CA ILE A 315 -17.58 -9.91 -24.36
C ILE A 315 -17.49 -8.47 -23.84
N VAL A 316 -17.89 -8.24 -22.60
CA VAL A 316 -17.57 -7.02 -21.85
C VAL A 316 -16.79 -7.43 -20.61
N VAL A 317 -15.65 -6.80 -20.41
CA VAL A 317 -14.80 -7.01 -19.25
C VAL A 317 -14.88 -5.79 -18.35
N VAL A 318 -15.14 -6.01 -17.08
CA VAL A 318 -15.01 -4.96 -16.07
C VAL A 318 -13.83 -5.32 -15.17
N PHE A 319 -12.88 -4.39 -15.08
CA PHE A 319 -11.80 -4.42 -14.11
C PHE A 319 -12.19 -3.58 -12.91
N GLU A 320 -12.25 -4.24 -11.76
CA GLU A 320 -12.64 -3.66 -10.49
C GLU A 320 -11.67 -4.12 -9.40
N ALA A 321 -10.83 -3.19 -8.98
CA ALA A 321 -9.97 -3.38 -7.82
C ALA A 321 -10.81 -3.44 -6.54
N ASP A 322 -10.30 -4.12 -5.52
CA ASP A 322 -10.85 -4.16 -4.16
C ASP A 322 -12.31 -4.63 -4.06
N PHE A 323 -12.74 -5.48 -4.99
CA PHE A 323 -14.11 -6.00 -4.98
C PHE A 323 -14.36 -6.85 -3.73
N VAL A 324 -15.13 -6.33 -2.77
CA VAL A 324 -15.45 -7.04 -1.54
C VAL A 324 -16.67 -7.93 -1.74
N ILE A 325 -16.47 -9.24 -1.96
CA ILE A 325 -17.55 -10.24 -1.86
C ILE A 325 -17.83 -10.55 -0.38
N SER A 326 -18.39 -9.58 0.34
CA SER A 326 -19.07 -9.88 1.60
C SER A 326 -20.57 -9.91 1.37
N ASN A 327 -21.26 -10.93 1.88
CA ASN A 327 -22.73 -11.02 1.82
C ASN A 327 -23.43 -9.77 2.38
N LYS A 328 -22.74 -8.93 3.17
CA LYS A 328 -23.26 -7.65 3.67
C LYS A 328 -23.11 -6.49 2.68
N ALA A 329 -22.10 -6.50 1.81
CA ALA A 329 -21.91 -5.46 0.79
C ALA A 329 -22.95 -5.54 -0.32
N LEU A 330 -23.51 -6.73 -0.56
CA LEU A 330 -24.62 -6.94 -1.51
C LEU A 330 -25.99 -6.48 -0.97
N ASP A 331 -26.12 -6.25 0.33
CA ASP A 331 -27.37 -5.81 0.98
C ASP A 331 -27.55 -4.27 0.98
N THR A 332 -26.54 -3.53 0.50
CA THR A 332 -26.55 -2.06 0.41
C THR A 332 -26.36 -1.63 -1.04
N ASN A 333 -27.15 -0.66 -1.52
CA ASN A 333 -26.94 -0.07 -2.85
C ASN A 333 -25.63 0.74 -2.85
N ASN A 334 -24.59 0.19 -3.45
CA ASN A 334 -23.24 0.74 -3.56
C ASN A 334 -22.68 0.55 -4.98
N ASP A 335 -21.57 1.22 -5.27
CA ASP A 335 -20.78 1.11 -6.49
C ASP A 335 -20.57 -0.33 -6.98
N HIS A 336 -20.12 -1.24 -6.10
CA HIS A 336 -19.89 -2.65 -6.43
C HIS A 336 -21.17 -3.34 -6.95
N THR A 337 -22.30 -3.12 -6.27
CA THR A 337 -23.61 -3.67 -6.68
C THR A 337 -24.18 -2.97 -7.92
N GLU A 338 -23.91 -1.69 -8.13
CA GLU A 338 -24.31 -0.94 -9.32
C GLU A 338 -23.58 -1.41 -10.57
N LEU A 339 -22.27 -1.68 -10.49
CA LEU A 339 -21.51 -2.31 -11.59
C LEU A 339 -22.04 -3.70 -11.88
N TRP A 340 -22.26 -4.50 -10.84
CA TRP A 340 -22.84 -5.83 -10.99
C TRP A 340 -24.19 -5.78 -11.71
N GLN A 341 -25.07 -4.86 -11.31
CA GLN A 341 -26.34 -4.61 -12.00
C GLN A 341 -26.14 -4.09 -13.44
N LEU A 342 -25.17 -3.21 -13.70
CA LEU A 342 -24.86 -2.73 -15.05
C LEU A 342 -24.52 -3.90 -15.96
N ILE A 343 -23.67 -4.82 -15.52
CA ILE A 343 -23.34 -6.04 -16.26
C ILE A 343 -24.57 -6.93 -16.48
N GLN A 344 -25.35 -7.20 -15.43
CA GLN A 344 -26.58 -8.00 -15.55
C GLN A 344 -27.58 -7.36 -16.52
N ASN A 345 -27.70 -6.03 -16.51
CA ASN A 345 -28.55 -5.28 -17.41
C ASN A 345 -28.03 -5.35 -18.86
N MET A 346 -26.73 -5.21 -19.09
CA MET A 346 -26.12 -5.40 -20.41
C MET A 346 -26.36 -6.81 -20.96
N GLN A 347 -26.29 -7.83 -20.09
CA GLN A 347 -26.65 -9.21 -20.42
C GLN A 347 -28.13 -9.36 -20.78
N SER A 348 -29.03 -8.83 -19.95
CA SER A 348 -30.48 -8.90 -20.16
C SER A 348 -30.94 -8.16 -21.42
N HIS A 349 -30.33 -7.02 -21.73
CA HIS A 349 -30.62 -6.19 -22.90
C HIS A 349 -29.92 -6.69 -24.18
N ARG A 350 -29.19 -7.81 -24.10
CA ARG A 350 -28.46 -8.43 -25.23
C ARG A 350 -27.43 -7.50 -25.86
N VAL A 351 -26.94 -6.52 -25.11
CA VAL A 351 -25.80 -5.67 -25.51
C VAL A 351 -24.53 -6.51 -25.54
N SER A 352 -24.44 -7.49 -24.64
CA SER A 352 -23.43 -8.55 -24.64
C SER A 352 -24.04 -9.81 -24.00
N LYS A 353 -23.79 -11.01 -24.51
CA LYS A 353 -24.24 -12.26 -23.86
C LYS A 353 -23.27 -12.76 -22.78
N HIS A 354 -22.05 -12.25 -22.77
CA HIS A 354 -20.95 -12.76 -21.94
C HIS A 354 -20.24 -11.57 -21.30
N ALA A 355 -20.27 -11.50 -19.98
CA ALA A 355 -19.53 -10.47 -19.26
C ALA A 355 -18.68 -11.13 -18.19
N GLU A 356 -17.48 -10.61 -18.02
CA GLU A 356 -16.49 -11.14 -17.09
C GLU A 356 -16.04 -10.06 -16.12
N TYR A 357 -15.98 -10.45 -14.85
CA TYR A 357 -15.47 -9.63 -13.76
C TYR A 357 -14.03 -10.03 -13.49
N VAL A 358 -13.11 -9.09 -13.73
CA VAL A 358 -11.74 -9.23 -13.28
C VAL A 358 -11.62 -8.41 -12.00
N TYR A 359 -11.56 -9.13 -10.89
CA TYR A 359 -11.30 -8.61 -9.55
C TYR A 359 -10.14 -9.38 -8.93
N TYR A 360 -9.61 -8.86 -7.81
CA TYR A 360 -8.55 -9.50 -7.03
C TYR A 360 -8.92 -10.89 -6.49
#